data_AF-A0A6P0IJ78-F1
#
_entry.id   AF-A0A6P0IJ78-F1
#
_cell.length_a   1.000
_cell.length_b   1.000
_cell.length_c   1.000
_cell.angle_alpha   90.00
_cell.angle_beta   90.00
_cell.angle_gamma   90.00
#
_symmetry.space_group_name_H-M   'P 1'
#
loop_
_entity.id
_entity.type
_entity.pdbx_description
1 polymer ?
#
loop_
_entity_poly.entity_id
_entity_poly.type
_entity_poly.pdbx_seq_one_letter_code
_entity_poly.pdbx_strand_id
1 'polypeptide(L)'
;MSFEEALAIVDTVIKPERLNAVQELVLRQCWSGQTYQEIAEGSGYDADYIRVVGSRLWHILSEVFGEKITKNNIRSVLRDRLREVELEQLPEVELELPTEMELPRGVVPLNSSLYIERPPNDSLCYETVLQPGALIRIKAPRQMGKTSLMVRILDH
;
A
#
# COMPACT_ATOMS: atom_id res chain seq x y z
N MET A 1 -10.77 -2.59 -14.29
CA MET A 1 -10.61 -1.16 -14.64
C MET A 1 -11.71 -0.77 -15.60
N SER A 2 -12.58 0.12 -15.15
CA SER A 2 -13.60 0.73 -16.00
C SER A 2 -12.97 1.78 -16.93
N PHE A 3 -13.63 2.09 -18.04
CA PHE A 3 -13.16 3.18 -18.93
C PHE A 3 -13.22 4.55 -18.24
N GLU A 4 -14.19 4.74 -17.33
CA GLU A 4 -14.36 5.99 -16.58
C GLU A 4 -13.17 6.26 -15.64
N GLU A 5 -12.68 5.23 -14.93
CA GLU A 5 -11.45 5.30 -14.14
C GLU A 5 -10.24 5.68 -15.02
N ALA A 6 -10.11 5.03 -16.18
CA ALA A 6 -9.02 5.29 -17.11
C ALA A 6 -9.06 6.72 -17.65
N LEU A 7 -10.26 7.21 -17.99
CA LEU A 7 -10.47 8.58 -18.45
C LEU A 7 -10.14 9.59 -17.34
N ALA A 8 -10.54 9.31 -16.10
CA ALA A 8 -10.21 10.17 -14.96
C ALA A 8 -8.69 10.32 -14.77
N ILE A 9 -7.93 9.23 -14.86
CA ILE A 9 -6.45 9.28 -14.79
C ILE A 9 -5.89 10.10 -15.95
N VAL A 10 -6.35 9.84 -17.17
CA VAL A 10 -5.89 10.60 -18.34
C VAL A 10 -6.21 12.10 -18.22
N ASP A 11 -7.39 12.46 -17.74
CA ASP A 11 -7.81 13.84 -17.49
C ASP A 11 -7.01 14.51 -16.35
N THR A 12 -6.53 13.75 -15.36
CA THR A 12 -5.62 14.30 -14.35
C THR A 12 -4.24 14.60 -14.91
N VAL A 13 -3.77 13.76 -15.84
CA VAL A 13 -2.42 13.79 -16.37
C VAL A 13 -2.28 14.85 -17.47
N ILE A 14 -3.27 15.03 -18.36
CA ILE A 14 -3.17 15.95 -19.52
C ILE A 14 -3.39 17.45 -19.15
N LYS A 15 -3.73 17.79 -17.90
CA LYS A 15 -3.99 19.19 -17.50
C LYS A 15 -2.81 20.12 -17.84
N PRO A 16 -3.06 21.28 -18.49
CA PRO A 16 -4.36 21.95 -18.62
C PRO A 16 -5.18 21.60 -19.88
N GLU A 17 -4.63 20.86 -20.84
CA GLU A 17 -5.39 20.47 -22.04
C GLU A 17 -6.35 19.31 -21.73
N ARG A 18 -7.43 19.18 -22.51
CA ARG A 18 -8.39 18.06 -22.37
C ARG A 18 -8.53 17.35 -23.70
N LEU A 19 -8.87 16.07 -23.65
CA LEU A 19 -9.16 15.31 -24.85
C LEU A 19 -10.40 15.87 -25.55
N ASN A 20 -10.29 16.09 -26.86
CA ASN A 20 -11.45 16.43 -27.69
C ASN A 20 -12.37 15.22 -27.86
N ALA A 21 -13.63 15.44 -28.22
CA ALA A 21 -14.63 14.38 -28.40
C ALA A 21 -14.18 13.24 -29.33
N VAL A 22 -13.40 13.55 -30.38
CA VAL A 22 -12.85 12.53 -31.30
C VAL A 22 -11.71 11.75 -30.64
N GLN A 23 -10.85 12.40 -29.84
CA GLN A 23 -9.78 11.72 -29.12
C GLN A 23 -10.35 10.78 -28.04
N GLU A 24 -11.37 11.23 -27.32
CA GLU A 24 -12.09 10.42 -26.33
C GLU A 24 -12.77 9.22 -27.01
N LEU A 25 -13.43 9.44 -28.15
CA LEU A 25 -14.03 8.38 -28.96
C LEU A 25 -12.97 7.34 -29.36
N VAL A 26 -11.83 7.78 -29.91
CA VAL A 26 -10.74 6.88 -30.31
C VAL A 26 -10.20 6.12 -29.10
N LEU A 27 -10.00 6.79 -27.97
CA LEU A 27 -9.55 6.17 -26.72
C LEU A 27 -10.54 5.09 -26.27
N ARG A 28 -11.85 5.40 -26.24
CA ARG A 28 -12.92 4.49 -25.81
C ARG A 28 -13.05 3.27 -26.70
N GLN A 29 -12.96 3.47 -28.02
CA GLN A 29 -13.11 2.38 -28.97
C GLN A 29 -11.86 1.50 -29.05
N CYS A 30 -10.66 2.09 -29.01
CA CYS A 30 -9.42 1.32 -28.86
C CYS A 30 -9.37 0.61 -27.51
N TRP A 31 -9.92 1.21 -26.45
CA TRP A 31 -10.13 0.54 -25.16
C TRP A 31 -11.08 -0.64 -25.27
N SER A 32 -12.00 -0.69 -26.24
CA SER A 32 -12.86 -1.86 -26.50
C SER A 32 -12.23 -2.87 -27.47
N GLY A 33 -11.04 -2.58 -28.01
CA GLY A 33 -10.34 -3.43 -28.98
C GLY A 33 -10.70 -3.18 -30.45
N GLN A 34 -11.48 -2.12 -30.75
CA GLN A 34 -11.84 -1.79 -32.12
C GLN A 34 -10.67 -1.22 -32.93
N THR A 35 -10.68 -1.49 -34.23
CA THR A 35 -9.74 -0.96 -35.21
C THR A 35 -10.15 0.44 -35.67
N TYR A 36 -9.21 1.21 -36.23
CA TYR A 36 -9.53 2.54 -36.77
C TYR A 36 -10.57 2.54 -37.89
N GLN A 37 -10.69 1.42 -38.63
CA GLN A 37 -11.71 1.27 -39.68
C GLN A 37 -13.10 1.10 -39.08
N GLU A 38 -13.26 0.22 -38.09
CA GLU A 38 -14.53 0.02 -37.39
C GLU A 38 -14.98 1.30 -36.66
N ILE A 39 -14.03 2.05 -36.09
CA ILE A 39 -14.30 3.34 -35.46
C ILE A 39 -14.84 4.34 -36.48
N ALA A 40 -14.18 4.45 -37.64
CA ALA A 40 -14.58 5.34 -38.72
C ALA A 40 -16.00 5.02 -39.22
N GLU A 41 -16.27 3.75 -39.52
CA GLU A 41 -17.58 3.28 -39.96
C GLU A 41 -18.68 3.53 -38.91
N GLY A 42 -18.39 3.30 -37.63
CA GLY A 42 -19.34 3.49 -36.53
C GLY A 42 -19.59 4.95 -36.13
N SER A 43 -18.75 5.89 -36.57
CA SER A 43 -18.83 7.29 -36.18
C SER A 43 -19.06 8.26 -37.34
N GLY A 44 -19.00 7.77 -38.59
CA GLY A 44 -19.14 8.57 -39.80
C GLY A 44 -17.92 9.43 -40.12
N TYR A 45 -16.78 9.19 -39.46
CA TYR A 45 -15.51 9.85 -39.77
C TYR A 45 -14.71 9.05 -40.80
N ASP A 46 -13.80 9.73 -41.48
CA ASP A 46 -12.87 9.07 -42.39
C ASP A 46 -11.81 8.25 -41.63
N ALA A 47 -11.45 7.07 -42.16
CA ALA A 47 -10.49 6.17 -41.54
C ALA A 47 -9.08 6.76 -41.42
N ASP A 48 -8.69 7.61 -42.37
CA ASP A 48 -7.40 8.31 -42.33
C ASP A 48 -7.40 9.41 -41.28
N TYR A 49 -8.53 10.12 -41.12
CA TYR A 49 -8.69 11.10 -40.05
C TYR A 49 -8.56 10.47 -38.66
N ILE A 50 -9.28 9.36 -38.41
CA ILE A 50 -9.19 8.62 -37.15
C ILE A 50 -7.77 8.12 -36.88
N ARG A 51 -7.06 7.66 -37.91
CA ARG A 51 -5.66 7.20 -37.77
C ARG A 51 -4.72 8.33 -37.37
N VAL A 52 -4.88 9.51 -37.96
CA VAL A 52 -4.08 10.70 -37.60
C VAL A 52 -4.37 11.12 -36.16
N VAL A 53 -5.65 11.19 -35.77
CA VAL A 53 -6.06 11.54 -34.41
C VAL A 53 -5.53 10.53 -33.40
N GLY A 54 -5.65 9.23 -33.69
CA GLY A 54 -5.12 8.16 -32.83
C GLY A 54 -3.60 8.24 -32.67
N SER A 55 -2.86 8.45 -33.75
CA SER A 55 -1.39 8.60 -33.67
C SER A 55 -0.98 9.80 -32.80
N ARG A 56 -1.67 10.94 -32.93
CA ARG A 56 -1.41 12.12 -32.09
C ARG A 56 -1.77 11.87 -30.63
N LEU A 57 -2.90 11.20 -30.37
CA LEU A 57 -3.32 10.84 -29.03
C LEU A 57 -2.27 9.97 -28.32
N TRP A 58 -1.77 8.92 -28.96
CA TRP A 58 -0.75 8.05 -28.36
C TRP A 58 0.58 8.77 -28.13
N HIS A 59 0.93 9.73 -28.99
CA HIS A 59 2.12 10.56 -28.80
C HIS A 59 1.99 11.43 -27.55
N ILE A 60 0.89 12.18 -27.44
CA ILE A 60 0.61 13.04 -26.29
C ILE A 60 0.65 12.20 -25.01
N LEU A 61 -0.10 11.10 -24.97
CA LEU A 61 -0.12 10.21 -23.82
C LEU A 61 1.28 9.67 -23.50
N SER A 62 2.10 9.31 -24.50
CA SER A 62 3.45 8.84 -24.23
C SER A 62 4.36 9.90 -23.63
N GLU A 63 4.21 11.16 -24.06
CA GLU A 63 4.97 12.28 -23.51
C GLU A 63 4.57 12.57 -22.08
N VAL A 64 3.26 12.62 -21.78
CA VAL A 64 2.81 12.99 -20.44
C VAL A 64 3.03 11.86 -19.42
N PHE A 65 2.88 10.60 -19.82
CA PHE A 65 3.17 9.46 -18.94
C PHE A 65 4.66 9.11 -18.84
N GLY A 66 5.52 9.70 -19.69
CA GLY A 66 6.96 9.41 -19.72
C GLY A 66 7.33 8.01 -20.21
N GLU A 67 6.36 7.26 -20.75
CA GLU A 67 6.50 5.88 -21.21
C GLU A 67 5.79 5.69 -22.55
N LYS A 68 6.26 4.75 -23.37
CA LYS A 68 5.66 4.51 -24.69
C LYS A 68 4.27 3.88 -24.57
N ILE A 69 3.23 4.70 -24.75
CA ILE A 69 1.83 4.28 -24.78
C ILE A 69 1.45 3.91 -26.21
N THR A 70 0.83 2.75 -26.36
CA THR A 70 0.23 2.30 -27.62
C THR A 70 -1.19 1.79 -27.35
N LYS A 71 -1.97 1.61 -28.42
CA LYS A 71 -3.33 1.03 -28.34
C LYS A 71 -3.39 -0.31 -27.59
N ASN A 72 -2.29 -1.07 -27.57
CA ASN A 72 -2.21 -2.37 -26.88
C ASN A 72 -1.68 -2.24 -25.44
N ASN A 73 -0.86 -1.23 -25.17
CA ASN A 73 -0.17 -1.07 -23.88
C ASN A 73 -0.95 -0.20 -22.88
N ILE A 74 -1.83 0.69 -23.34
CA ILE A 74 -2.49 1.67 -22.46
C ILE A 74 -3.23 1.04 -21.28
N ARG A 75 -3.88 -0.11 -21.50
CA ARG A 75 -4.57 -0.85 -20.43
C ARG A 75 -3.62 -1.38 -19.36
N SER A 76 -2.39 -1.75 -19.73
CA SER A 76 -1.37 -2.20 -18.77
C SER A 76 -0.80 -1.00 -18.04
N VAL A 77 -0.33 0.01 -18.77
CA VAL A 77 0.27 1.23 -18.20
C VAL A 77 -0.65 1.89 -17.19
N LEU A 78 -1.94 2.05 -17.51
CA LEU A 78 -2.89 2.64 -16.57
C LEU A 78 -3.19 1.76 -15.36
N ARG A 79 -3.15 0.43 -15.51
CA ARG A 79 -3.29 -0.50 -14.39
C ARG A 79 -2.09 -0.44 -13.46
N ASP A 80 -0.90 -0.35 -14.03
CA ASP A 80 0.35 -0.27 -13.28
C ASP A 80 0.40 1.07 -12.51
N ARG A 81 -0.03 2.18 -13.12
CA ARG A 81 -0.19 3.46 -12.40
C ARG A 81 -1.28 3.45 -11.34
N LEU A 82 -2.40 2.77 -11.55
CA LEU A 82 -3.41 2.62 -10.49
C LEU A 82 -2.83 1.88 -9.28
N ARG A 83 -2.03 0.84 -9.50
CA ARG A 83 -1.34 0.14 -8.41
C ARG A 83 -0.35 1.02 -7.67
N GLU A 84 0.40 1.85 -8.37
CA GLU A 84 1.31 2.80 -7.72
C GLU A 84 0.54 3.84 -6.89
N VAL A 85 -0.56 4.38 -7.41
CA VAL A 85 -1.43 5.31 -6.66
C VAL A 85 -2.09 4.62 -5.46
N GLU A 86 -2.54 3.36 -5.59
CA GLU A 86 -3.07 2.56 -4.47
C GLU A 86 -2.00 2.25 -3.41
N LEU A 87 -0.73 2.07 -3.81
CA LEU A 87 0.39 1.88 -2.89
C LEU A 87 0.80 3.20 -2.21
N GLU A 88 0.69 4.34 -2.89
CA GLU A 88 0.91 5.67 -2.31
C GLU A 88 -0.26 6.14 -1.44
N GLN A 89 -1.46 5.54 -1.59
CA GLN A 89 -2.64 5.78 -0.75
C GLN A 89 -2.78 4.82 0.43
N LEU A 90 -1.81 3.93 0.66
CA LEU A 90 -1.71 3.31 1.97
C LEU A 90 -1.59 4.45 2.98
N PRO A 91 -2.45 4.51 4.02
CA PRO A 91 -2.18 5.41 5.12
C PRO A 91 -0.74 5.11 5.54
N GLU A 92 0.02 6.15 5.79
CA GLU A 92 1.28 6.08 6.51
C GLU A 92 0.93 5.50 7.90
N VAL A 93 0.71 4.19 7.94
CA VAL A 93 0.70 3.45 9.19
C VAL A 93 2.15 3.57 9.57
N GLU A 94 2.41 4.50 10.48
CA GLU A 94 3.53 4.42 11.41
C GLU A 94 3.43 3.04 12.06
N LEU A 95 3.88 2.02 11.32
CA LEU A 95 4.46 0.85 11.92
C LEU A 95 5.68 1.43 12.61
N GLU A 96 5.48 1.84 13.87
CA GLU A 96 6.53 1.84 14.87
C GLU A 96 7.07 0.42 14.90
N LEU A 97 7.89 0.09 13.91
CA LEU A 97 8.78 -1.06 13.94
C LEU A 97 9.53 -0.87 15.26
N PRO A 98 9.41 -1.81 16.21
CA PRO A 98 10.10 -1.71 17.48
C PRO A 98 11.56 -1.39 17.17
N THR A 99 11.98 -0.16 17.50
CA THR A 99 13.16 0.46 16.92
C THR A 99 14.43 -0.31 17.26
N GLU A 100 14.35 -1.24 18.20
CA GLU A 100 15.40 -2.20 18.50
C GLU A 100 14.77 -3.58 18.68
N MET A 101 15.10 -4.52 17.80
CA MET A 101 15.04 -5.94 18.16
C MET A 101 16.10 -6.16 19.25
N GLU A 102 15.75 -5.86 20.50
CA GLU A 102 16.61 -6.12 21.65
C GLU A 102 16.99 -7.61 21.64
N LEU A 103 18.30 -7.89 21.62
CA LEU A 103 18.78 -9.26 21.73
C LEU A 103 18.18 -9.87 23.00
N PRO A 104 17.74 -11.15 23.00
CA PRO A 104 17.10 -11.82 24.14
C PRO A 104 18.07 -12.09 25.32
N ARG A 105 19.14 -11.30 25.44
CA ARG A 105 20.20 -11.43 26.44
C ARG A 105 19.98 -10.38 27.52
N GLY A 106 19.59 -10.83 28.70
CA GLY A 106 19.55 -9.97 29.90
C GLY A 106 18.17 -9.88 30.52
N VAL A 107 17.96 -8.80 31.27
CA VAL A 107 16.69 -8.44 31.89
C VAL A 107 15.87 -7.68 30.85
N VAL A 108 14.59 -8.03 30.71
CA VAL A 108 13.68 -7.29 29.82
C VAL A 108 13.25 -6.00 30.53
N PRO A 109 13.42 -4.81 29.92
CA PRO A 109 12.99 -3.54 30.51
C PRO A 109 11.50 -3.55 30.89
N LEU A 110 11.13 -2.80 31.93
CA LEU A 110 9.74 -2.71 32.41
C LEU A 110 8.76 -2.27 31.31
N ASN A 111 9.19 -1.32 30.48
CA ASN A 111 8.40 -0.70 29.42
C ASN A 111 8.44 -1.48 28.10
N SER A 112 9.17 -2.59 28.04
CA SER A 112 9.30 -3.38 26.81
C SER A 112 8.02 -4.15 26.51
N SER A 113 7.50 -3.99 25.30
CA SER A 113 6.36 -4.74 24.76
C SER A 113 6.64 -6.23 24.54
N LEU A 114 7.91 -6.64 24.65
CA LEU A 114 8.35 -8.03 24.44
C LEU A 114 8.21 -8.91 25.69
N TYR A 115 7.85 -8.35 26.85
CA TYR A 115 7.58 -9.16 28.04
C TYR A 115 6.17 -9.76 27.97
N ILE A 116 6.10 -11.08 27.90
CA ILE A 116 4.84 -11.82 27.94
C ILE A 116 4.58 -12.23 29.39
N GLU A 117 3.49 -11.74 29.97
CA GLU A 117 3.05 -12.17 31.31
C GLU A 117 2.69 -13.65 31.32
N ARG A 118 3.00 -14.33 32.44
CA ARG A 118 2.77 -15.77 32.59
C ARG A 118 1.77 -16.06 33.72
N PRO A 119 0.46 -16.05 33.45
CA PRO A 119 -0.53 -16.54 34.40
C PRO A 119 -0.34 -18.06 34.68
N PRO A 120 -0.56 -18.53 35.93
CA PRO A 120 -0.91 -17.75 37.12
C PRO A 120 0.30 -17.21 37.89
N ASN A 121 1.53 -17.53 37.46
CA ASN A 121 2.74 -17.29 38.26
C ASN A 121 3.03 -15.80 38.49
N ASP A 122 2.95 -14.98 37.44
CA ASP A 122 3.24 -13.55 37.54
C ASP A 122 2.16 -12.85 38.38
N SER A 123 0.88 -13.16 38.14
CA SER A 123 -0.25 -12.64 38.91
C SER A 123 -0.16 -12.97 40.41
N LEU A 124 0.16 -14.22 40.75
CA LEU A 124 0.33 -14.63 42.14
C LEU A 124 1.47 -13.84 42.83
N CYS A 125 2.54 -13.53 42.10
CA CYS A 125 3.64 -12.75 42.66
C CYS A 125 3.21 -11.31 42.97
N TYR A 126 2.47 -10.67 42.06
CA TYR A 126 1.92 -9.32 42.27
C TYR A 126 0.93 -9.27 43.43
N GLU A 127 0.08 -10.28 43.60
CA GLU A 127 -0.83 -10.36 44.75
C GLU A 127 -0.07 -10.60 46.07
N THR A 128 0.97 -11.44 46.03
CA THR A 128 1.74 -11.83 47.21
C THR A 128 2.63 -10.69 47.71
N VAL A 129 3.20 -9.86 46.82
CA VAL A 129 4.09 -8.76 47.24
C VAL A 129 3.35 -7.69 48.04
N LEU A 130 2.04 -7.53 47.83
CA LEU A 130 1.18 -6.61 48.58
C LEU A 130 0.96 -7.04 50.04
N GLN A 131 1.22 -8.30 50.38
CA GLN A 131 1.02 -8.80 51.75
C GLN A 131 2.24 -8.47 52.64
N PRO A 132 2.04 -7.91 53.85
CA PRO A 132 3.13 -7.57 54.74
C PRO A 132 3.87 -8.84 55.22
N GLY A 133 5.20 -8.83 55.14
CA GLY A 133 6.04 -9.97 55.53
C GLY A 133 6.08 -11.11 54.50
N ALA A 134 5.61 -10.88 53.27
CA ALA A 134 5.68 -11.85 52.19
C ALA A 134 7.12 -12.20 51.78
N LEU A 135 7.36 -13.48 51.47
CA LEU A 135 8.62 -13.97 50.91
C LEU A 135 8.35 -14.72 49.60
N ILE A 136 8.77 -14.14 48.47
CA ILE A 136 8.61 -14.72 47.14
C ILE A 136 9.92 -15.37 46.70
N ARG A 137 9.89 -16.67 46.40
CA ARG A 137 11.05 -17.42 45.89
C ARG A 137 10.82 -17.84 44.43
N ILE A 138 11.51 -17.18 43.50
CA ILE A 138 11.41 -17.48 42.07
C ILE A 138 12.42 -18.59 41.68
N LYS A 139 11.96 -19.77 41.26
CA LYS A 139 12.81 -20.91 40.86
C LYS A 139 12.56 -21.31 39.41
N ALA A 140 13.60 -21.32 38.58
CA ALA A 140 13.58 -21.93 37.24
C ALA A 140 15.03 -22.03 36.66
N PRO A 141 15.24 -22.61 35.46
CA PRO A 141 16.54 -22.63 34.75
C PRO A 141 17.07 -21.25 34.31
N ARG A 142 18.34 -21.15 33.88
CA ARG A 142 18.93 -19.91 33.35
C ARG A 142 18.10 -19.40 32.14
N GLN A 143 18.06 -18.08 31.95
CA GLN A 143 17.37 -17.38 30.84
C GLN A 143 15.83 -17.50 30.79
N MET A 144 15.18 -18.06 31.83
CA MET A 144 13.70 -18.11 31.92
C MET A 144 13.05 -16.80 32.44
N GLY A 145 13.70 -15.64 32.30
CA GLY A 145 13.15 -14.35 32.74
C GLY A 145 12.95 -14.20 34.26
N LYS A 146 13.72 -14.94 35.07
CA LYS A 146 13.70 -14.87 36.55
C LYS A 146 13.94 -13.46 37.07
N THR A 147 15.01 -12.85 36.57
CA THR A 147 15.44 -11.50 36.97
C THR A 147 14.47 -10.46 36.43
N SER A 148 13.92 -10.65 35.22
CA SER A 148 12.88 -9.78 34.65
C SER A 148 11.62 -9.77 35.51
N LEU A 149 11.16 -10.93 35.97
CA LEU A 149 10.01 -11.02 36.87
C LEU A 149 10.31 -10.36 38.23
N MET A 150 11.51 -10.55 38.78
CA MET A 150 11.90 -9.90 40.04
C MET A 150 11.85 -8.37 39.96
N VAL A 151 12.37 -7.78 38.87
CA VAL A 151 12.35 -6.32 38.66
C VAL A 151 10.92 -5.80 38.54
N ARG A 152 10.03 -6.55 37.86
CA ARG A 152 8.60 -6.21 37.76
C ARG A 152 7.85 -6.27 39.08
N ILE A 153 8.14 -7.28 39.90
CA ILE A 153 7.52 -7.40 41.23
C ILE A 153 7.92 -6.25 42.15
N LEU A 154 9.15 -5.73 42.02
CA LEU A 154 9.62 -4.59 42.81
C LEU A 154 9.06 -3.24 42.36
N ASP A 155 8.59 -3.14 41.12
CA ASP A 155 7.98 -1.94 40.54
C ASP A 155 6.45 -1.88 40.79
N HIS A 156 5.85 -3.01 41.16
CA HIS A 156 4.41 -3.16 41.43
C HIS A 156 4.03 -2.68 42.84
#